data_AF-H3BJN9-F1
#
_entry.id   AF-H3BJN9-F1
#
_cell.length_a   1.000
_cell.length_b   1.000
_cell.length_c   1.000
_cell.angle_alpha   90.00
_cell.angle_beta   90.00
_cell.angle_gamma   90.00
#
_symmetry.space_group_name_H-M   'P 1'
#
loop_
_entity.id
_entity.type
_entity.pdbx_description
1 polymer ?
#
loop_
_entity_poly.entity_id
_entity_poly.type
_entity_poly.pdbx_seq_one_letter_code
_entity_poly.pdbx_strand_id
1 'polypeptide(L)' 'DIMFMGDFNAGCSYVTSSQWSSIRLRTSPIFQWLIPDSADTTVTSTHCAYDRLKPSVTITQWR' A
#
# COMPACT_ATOMS: atom_id res chain seq x y z
N ASP A 1 4.87 2.56 -17.82
CA ASP A 1 4.23 2.42 -16.49
C ASP A 1 5.20 2.82 -15.38
N ILE A 2 4.68 3.08 -14.18
CA ILE A 2 5.47 3.47 -12.99
C ILE A 2 5.19 2.45 -11.88
N MET A 3 6.21 2.03 -11.15
CA MET A 3 6.10 1.18 -9.96
C MET A 3 6.60 1.95 -8.72
N PHE A 4 5.78 1.98 -7.67
CA PHE A 4 6.16 2.50 -6.35
C PHE A 4 6.34 1.33 -5.39
N MET A 5 7.51 1.23 -4.77
CA MET A 5 7.78 0.18 -3.79
C MET A 5 8.78 0.62 -2.72
N GLY A 6 8.69 0.00 -1.55
CA GLY A 6 9.64 0.18 -0.45
C GLY A 6 8.98 0.11 0.92
N ASP A 7 9.78 0.33 1.96
CA ASP A 7 9.32 0.52 3.32
C ASP A 7 8.64 1.89 3.45
N PHE A 8 7.30 1.88 3.47
CA PHE A 8 6.49 3.09 3.61
C PHE A 8 6.05 3.32 5.05
N ASN A 9 6.44 2.44 6.00
CA ASN A 9 5.90 2.43 7.36
C ASN A 9 4.35 2.48 7.37
N ALA A 10 3.72 1.84 6.40
CA ALA A 10 2.32 2.07 6.08
C ALA A 10 1.37 1.17 6.88
N GLY A 11 1.55 1.03 8.18
CA GLY A 11 0.71 0.19 9.02
C GLY A 11 0.88 0.46 10.51
N CYS A 12 0.17 -0.31 11.33
CA CYS A 12 0.23 -0.23 12.79
C CYS A 12 0.02 1.21 13.31
N SER A 13 0.89 1.71 14.19
CA SER A 13 0.75 3.04 14.79
C SER A 13 1.09 4.19 13.83
N TYR A 14 1.84 3.93 12.76
CA TYR A 14 2.25 4.96 11.80
C TYR A 14 1.12 5.33 10.84
N VAL A 15 0.37 4.33 10.36
CA VAL A 15 -0.84 4.54 9.55
C VAL A 15 -1.96 3.66 10.09
N THR A 16 -2.84 4.30 10.86
CA THR A 16 -4.05 3.68 11.41
C THR A 16 -5.16 3.57 10.36
N SER A 17 -6.16 2.72 10.62
CA SER A 17 -7.26 2.46 9.69
C SER A 17 -8.00 3.71 9.23
N SER A 18 -8.18 4.70 10.10
CA SER A 18 -8.89 5.95 9.79
C SER A 18 -8.09 6.87 8.85
N GLN A 19 -6.75 6.83 8.94
CA GLN A 19 -5.86 7.68 8.14
C GLN A 19 -5.77 7.24 6.67
N TRP A 20 -6.13 5.99 6.34
CA TRP A 20 -6.09 5.52 4.96
C TRP A 20 -6.92 6.35 3.98
N SER A 21 -8.04 6.90 4.46
CA SER A 21 -8.93 7.75 3.67
C SER A 21 -8.29 9.06 3.20
N SER A 22 -7.23 9.54 3.86
CA SER A 22 -6.54 10.79 3.49
C SER A 22 -5.36 10.58 2.55
N ILE A 23 -4.92 9.32 2.33
CA ILE A 23 -3.74 9.01 1.51
C ILE A 23 -4.17 8.83 0.06
N ARG A 24 -3.84 9.78 -0.82
CA ARG A 24 -4.19 9.73 -2.26
C ARG A 24 -3.65 8.49 -2.99
N LEU A 25 -2.47 8.00 -2.59
CA LEU A 25 -1.90 6.74 -3.10
C LEU A 25 -2.71 5.50 -2.65
N ARG A 26 -3.62 5.63 -1.67
CA ARG A 26 -4.57 4.59 -1.26
C ARG A 26 -5.90 4.71 -1.97
N THR A 27 -6.45 5.92 -2.02
CA THR A 27 -7.82 6.16 -2.47
C THR A 27 -7.96 6.32 -3.97
N SER A 28 -6.87 6.65 -4.68
CA SER A 28 -6.92 6.76 -6.13
C SER A 28 -7.02 5.37 -6.78
N PRO A 29 -8.00 5.14 -7.68
CA PRO A 29 -8.15 3.87 -8.39
C PRO A 29 -7.05 3.61 -9.41
N ILE A 30 -6.17 4.59 -9.66
CA ILE A 30 -5.01 4.46 -10.55
C ILE A 30 -3.97 3.51 -9.95
N PHE A 31 -3.95 3.33 -8.63
CA PHE A 31 -2.96 2.50 -7.96
C PHE A 31 -3.62 1.24 -7.39
N GLN A 32 -3.08 0.08 -7.77
CA GLN A 32 -3.43 -1.18 -7.14
C GLN A 32 -2.45 -1.50 -6.01
N TRP A 33 -2.95 -1.94 -4.86
CA TRP A 33 -2.11 -2.41 -3.75
C TRP A 33 -1.90 -3.90 -3.88
N LEU A 34 -0.66 -4.31 -4.13
CA LEU A 34 -0.32 -5.73 -4.26
C LEU A 34 0.03 -6.39 -2.91
N ILE A 35 0.51 -5.61 -1.94
CA ILE A 35 0.70 -6.06 -0.56
C ILE A 35 -0.48 -5.56 0.30
N PRO A 36 -1.34 -6.47 0.80
CA PRO A 36 -2.52 -6.12 1.58
C PRO A 36 -2.15 -5.62 2.98
N ASP A 37 -3.10 -4.97 3.67
CA ASP A 37 -2.88 -4.49 5.05
C ASP A 37 -2.73 -5.63 6.08
N SER A 38 -3.16 -6.84 5.72
CA SER A 38 -3.02 -8.05 6.55
C SER A 38 -1.69 -8.77 6.38
N ALA A 39 -0.79 -8.26 5.52
CA ALA A 39 0.53 -8.84 5.35
C ALA A 39 1.43 -8.44 6.53
N ASP A 40 2.27 -9.36 6.98
CA ASP A 40 3.40 -9.05 7.86
C ASP A 40 4.64 -8.88 7.00
N THR A 41 5.24 -7.69 7.03
CA THR A 41 6.50 -7.44 6.33
C THR A 41 7.66 -7.22 7.29
N THR A 42 7.46 -7.51 8.58
CA THR A 42 8.49 -7.35 9.60
C THR A 42 9.20 -8.67 9.90
N VAL A 43 10.50 -8.60 10.22
CA VAL A 43 11.26 -9.76 10.73
C VAL A 43 11.13 -9.88 12.25
N THR A 44 10.73 -8.80 12.92
CA THR A 44 10.53 -8.72 14.37
C THR A 44 9.20 -9.36 14.78
N SER A 45 8.94 -9.44 16.10
CA SER A 45 7.68 -9.99 16.64
C SER A 45 6.45 -9.09 16.46
N THR A 46 6.57 -8.03 15.68
CA THR A 46 5.45 -7.16 15.28
C THR A 46 4.66 -7.84 14.17
N HIS A 47 3.44 -7.36 13.92
CA HIS A 47 2.63 -7.82 12.80
C HIS A 47 2.13 -6.61 12.01
N CYS A 48 2.96 -6.12 11.09
CA CYS A 48 2.75 -4.82 10.42
C CYS A 48 3.07 -4.88 8.93
N ALA A 49 2.20 -4.29 8.11
CA ALA A 49 2.38 -4.13 6.66
C ALA A 49 3.15 -2.83 6.33
N TYR A 50 4.44 -2.78 6.63
CA TYR A 50 5.26 -1.58 6.38
C TYR A 50 5.69 -1.45 4.92
N ASP A 51 6.15 -2.54 4.32
CA ASP A 51 6.62 -2.60 2.94
C ASP A 51 5.44 -2.72 1.98
N ARG A 52 5.41 -1.85 0.97
CA ARG A 52 4.29 -1.77 0.01
C ARG A 52 4.80 -1.81 -1.41
N LEU A 53 3.96 -2.31 -2.32
CA LEU A 53 4.24 -2.33 -3.76
C LEU A 53 2.97 -1.95 -4.54
N LYS A 54 3.11 -0.99 -5.46
CA LYS A 54 2.01 -0.42 -6.25
C LYS A 54 2.42 -0.05 -7.67
N PRO A 55 1.86 -0.71 -8.69
CA PRO A 55 1.90 -0.21 -10.04
C PRO A 55 0.91 0.96 -10.22
N SER A 56 1.34 1.99 -10.95
CA SER A 56 0.43 2.94 -11.58
C SER A 56 -0.20 2.23 -12.77
N VAL A 57 -1.49 1.92 -12.67
CA VAL A 57 -2.26 1.35 -13.77
C VAL A 57 -2.54 2.47 -14.76
N THR A 58 -1.98 2.37 -15.97
CA THR A 58 -2.52 3.14 -17.10
C THR A 58 -3.92 2.59 -17.36
N ILE A 59 -4.97 3.43 -17.33
CA ILE A 59 -6.35 3.02 -17.67
C ILE A 59 -6.39 2.66 -19.17
N THR A 60 -5.83 1.51 -19.50
CA THR A 60 -5.87 0.81 -20.79
C THR A 60 -5.56 -0.65 -20.52
N GLN A 61 -6.45 -1.33 -19.81
CA GLN A 61 -6.77 -2.69 -20.18
C GLN A 61 -8.27 -2.88 -20.02
N TRP A 62 -8.94 -2.80 -21.16
CA TRP A 62 -10.30 -3.27 -21.40
C TRP A 62 -10.57 -4.60 -20.69
N ARG A 63 -11.25 -4.54 -19.54
CA ARG A 63 -12.33 -5.43 -19.11
C ARG A 63 -13.23 -4.68 -18.16
#